data_AF-Q4WBP6-F1
#
_entry.id   AF-Q4WBP6-F1
#
_cell.length_a   1.000
_cell.length_b   1.000
_cell.length_c   1.000
_cell.angle_alpha   90.00
_cell.angle_beta   90.00
_cell.angle_gamma   90.00
#
_symmetry.space_group_name_H-M   'P 1'
#
loop_
_entity.id
_entity.type
_entity.pdbx_description
1 polymer ?
#
loop_
_entity_poly.entity_id
_entity_poly.type
_entity_poly.pdbx_seq_one_letter_code
_entity_poly.pdbx_strand_id
1 'polypeptide(L)'
;MYLNNAARVLTAAFRGATSFVDRIAEHWKSWPKKRQKHTSVVILTVFIFCLGLKLGSGLFYAHYWGRATISSFPVTPYVDYWEWETTSRFSNAHSANETQENSDGDDFCDSFPSYHLSHVQVVLKIGSTEPRSRVDTHLATVTRCITNPIIVSDHESEINGHHVHNILATLPGSFWGDSRDFQAYSALQRGELETVAGSQGWTLDKYKFLPMVERAYEMNPTAQWFVFIESDTYMVWDNMFRLLDQFDPSVPLYFGSPTPGKRPSFFAYGGAGFVLSTAAVHRLVTHKAGANGVYSQPSLSHRYKELVHQDCCGDSILGWALYESGVKLSGIWPMFNPHPVHGVPFNEGHWCQPVISMHKLSLEDMAGLARWENQRGRKLPLLYADLFEYTRLSTLDYKTDWDNGDWGGWQEPAQSPGHRSVEACATACHEHPHCFSYTYVHSGHCVFVPSMRLGAQKPATEDTTLSAGWDMEKIRQFQNSHKCQRPQWVKPSTERIF
;
A
#
# COMPACT_ATOMS: atom_id res chain seq x y z
N MET A 1 -37.28 24.90 -16.97
CA MET A 1 -38.32 23.87 -16.68
C MET A 1 -37.79 22.64 -15.91
N TYR A 2 -36.48 22.50 -15.66
CA TYR A 2 -35.91 21.38 -14.87
C TYR A 2 -35.70 21.66 -13.36
N LEU A 3 -35.74 22.92 -12.91
CA LEU A 3 -35.55 23.29 -11.50
C LEU A 3 -36.81 23.11 -10.60
N ASN A 4 -38.00 22.98 -11.19
CA ASN A 4 -39.25 22.83 -10.43
C ASN A 4 -39.58 21.37 -10.03
N ASN A 5 -38.91 20.38 -10.63
CA ASN A 5 -39.13 18.96 -10.30
C ASN A 5 -38.23 18.50 -9.14
N ALA A 6 -36.99 19.00 -9.02
CA ALA A 6 -36.09 18.66 -7.92
C ALA A 6 -36.59 19.17 -6.56
N ALA A 7 -37.12 20.41 -6.51
CA ALA A 7 -37.72 20.97 -5.30
C ALA A 7 -38.98 20.21 -4.86
N ARG A 8 -39.79 19.70 -5.80
CA ARG A 8 -40.96 18.87 -5.50
C ARG A 8 -40.59 17.47 -5.00
N VAL A 9 -39.52 16.87 -5.52
CA VAL A 9 -39.00 15.57 -5.06
C VAL A 9 -38.37 15.69 -3.67
N LEU A 10 -37.60 16.74 -3.38
CA LEU A 10 -37.06 17.00 -2.04
C LEU A 10 -38.15 17.28 -1.01
N THR A 11 -39.19 18.05 -1.37
CA THR A 11 -40.32 18.33 -0.47
C THR A 11 -41.17 17.08 -0.21
N ALA A 12 -41.29 16.17 -1.19
CA ALA A 12 -41.96 14.88 -1.04
C ALA A 12 -41.13 13.89 -0.18
N ALA A 13 -39.80 13.88 -0.34
CA ALA A 13 -38.90 13.07 0.49
C ALA A 13 -38.89 13.55 1.95
N PHE A 14 -38.89 14.87 2.18
CA PHE A 14 -38.98 15.44 3.53
C PHE A 14 -40.33 15.12 4.21
N ARG A 15 -41.45 15.23 3.47
CA ARG A 15 -42.78 14.84 3.99
C ARG A 15 -42.91 13.33 4.23
N GLY A 16 -42.23 12.51 3.43
CA GLY A 16 -42.15 11.07 3.61
C GLY A 16 -41.38 10.69 4.87
N ALA A 17 -40.22 11.32 5.10
CA ALA A 17 -39.38 11.11 6.27
C ALA A 17 -40.05 11.57 7.57
N THR A 18 -40.73 12.72 7.59
CA THR A 18 -41.49 13.16 8.77
C THR A 18 -42.65 12.22 9.08
N SER A 19 -43.40 11.76 8.06
CA SER A 19 -44.49 10.78 8.28
C SER A 19 -44.01 9.41 8.75
N PHE A 20 -42.78 9.03 8.40
CA PHE A 20 -42.15 7.78 8.82
C PHE A 20 -41.68 7.87 10.28
N VAL A 21 -41.08 8.99 10.67
CA VAL A 21 -40.66 9.27 12.05
C VAL A 21 -41.88 9.37 12.97
N ASP A 22 -42.95 10.03 12.53
CA ASP A 22 -44.20 10.14 13.30
C ASP A 22 -44.89 8.77 13.48
N ARG A 23 -44.91 7.93 12.43
CA ARG A 23 -45.42 6.55 12.54
C ARG A 23 -44.57 5.67 13.45
N ILE A 24 -43.25 5.82 13.44
CA ILE A 24 -42.36 5.13 14.38
C ILE A 24 -42.62 5.62 15.81
N ALA A 25 -42.85 6.92 16.02
CA ALA A 25 -43.15 7.48 17.33
C ALA A 25 -44.50 7.02 17.88
N GLU A 26 -45.54 6.94 17.05
CA GLU A 26 -46.85 6.38 17.42
C GLU A 26 -46.77 4.86 17.67
N HIS A 27 -46.05 4.14 16.82
CA HIS A 27 -45.84 2.70 16.98
C HIS A 27 -45.02 2.40 18.24
N TRP A 28 -44.03 3.24 18.57
CA TRP A 28 -43.25 3.16 19.81
C TRP A 28 -44.11 3.38 21.05
N LYS A 29 -45.02 4.36 21.03
CA LYS A 29 -45.95 4.65 22.14
C LYS A 29 -46.93 3.51 22.41
N SER A 30 -47.24 2.67 21.42
CA SER A 30 -48.14 1.51 21.59
C SER A 30 -47.48 0.30 22.27
N TRP A 31 -46.16 0.30 22.45
CA TRP A 31 -45.44 -0.82 23.07
C TRP A 31 -45.56 -0.82 24.60
N PRO A 32 -45.61 -2.00 25.25
CA PRO A 32 -45.53 -2.11 26.70
C PRO A 32 -44.27 -1.40 27.24
N LYS A 33 -44.37 -0.66 28.35
CA LYS A 33 -43.25 0.11 28.94
C LYS A 33 -41.97 -0.71 29.15
N LYS A 34 -42.08 -2.02 29.40
CA LYS A 34 -40.95 -2.95 29.53
C LYS A 34 -40.18 -3.13 28.20
N ARG A 35 -40.89 -3.17 27.07
CA ARG A 35 -40.34 -3.33 25.71
C ARG A 35 -39.72 -2.03 25.19
N GLN A 36 -40.33 -0.87 25.50
CA GLN A 36 -39.73 0.45 25.22
C GLN A 36 -38.39 0.60 25.94
N LYS A 37 -38.32 0.28 27.24
CA LYS A 37 -37.08 0.33 28.02
C LYS A 37 -35.99 -0.59 27.45
N HIS A 38 -36.33 -1.84 27.10
CA HIS A 38 -35.37 -2.77 26.51
C HIS A 38 -34.82 -2.25 25.17
N THR A 39 -35.67 -1.68 24.33
CA THR A 39 -35.28 -1.18 23.01
C THR A 39 -34.47 0.11 23.10
N SER A 40 -34.79 1.00 24.04
CA SER A 40 -33.96 2.17 24.35
C SER A 40 -32.56 1.78 24.82
N VAL A 41 -32.44 0.74 25.65
CA VAL A 41 -31.15 0.22 26.10
C VAL A 41 -30.36 -0.33 24.91
N VAL A 42 -30.98 -1.13 24.03
CA VAL A 42 -30.32 -1.67 22.83
C VAL A 42 -29.82 -0.56 21.91
N ILE A 43 -30.64 0.46 21.63
CA ILE A 43 -30.25 1.60 20.79
C ILE A 43 -29.08 2.37 21.42
N LEU A 44 -29.13 2.61 22.74
CA LEU A 44 -28.06 3.29 23.45
C LEU A 44 -26.76 2.46 23.43
N THR A 45 -26.83 1.14 23.60
CA THR A 45 -25.68 0.25 23.53
C THR A 45 -25.06 0.22 22.12
N VAL A 46 -25.88 0.18 21.07
CA VAL A 46 -25.40 0.25 19.68
C VAL A 46 -24.75 1.61 19.40
N PHE A 47 -25.35 2.70 19.89
CA PHE A 47 -24.79 4.04 19.70
C PHE A 47 -23.45 4.21 20.42
N ILE A 48 -23.34 3.74 21.67
CA ILE A 48 -22.08 3.76 22.43
C ILE A 48 -21.03 2.87 21.77
N PHE A 49 -21.41 1.71 21.23
CA PHE A 49 -20.51 0.81 20.50
C PHE A 49 -19.99 1.47 19.21
N CYS A 50 -20.86 2.11 18.43
CA CYS A 50 -20.45 2.86 17.23
C CYS A 50 -19.56 4.07 17.56
N LEU A 51 -19.84 4.78 18.67
CA LEU A 51 -19.00 5.86 19.16
C LEU A 51 -17.62 5.33 19.59
N GLY A 52 -17.58 4.17 20.25
CA GLY A 52 -16.37 3.46 20.64
C GLY A 52 -15.54 2.97 19.45
N LEU A 53 -16.17 2.55 18.35
CA LEU A 53 -15.47 2.19 17.11
C LEU A 53 -14.87 3.41 16.39
N LYS A 54 -15.59 4.55 16.36
CA LYS A 54 -15.07 5.81 15.81
C LYS A 54 -13.93 6.40 16.66
N LEU A 55 -14.07 6.36 17.98
CA LEU A 55 -13.03 6.82 18.90
C LEU A 55 -11.85 5.84 18.92
N GLY A 56 -12.10 4.53 18.84
CA GLY A 56 -11.08 3.49 18.78
C GLY A 56 -10.24 3.53 17.50
N SER A 57 -10.85 3.78 16.34
CA SER A 57 -10.12 3.99 15.07
C SER A 57 -9.33 5.30 15.05
N GLY A 58 -9.88 6.38 15.63
CA GLY A 58 -9.17 7.65 15.82
C GLY A 58 -8.00 7.55 16.82
N LEU A 59 -8.18 6.79 17.90
CA LEU A 59 -7.12 6.50 18.89
C LEU A 59 -6.10 5.49 18.35
N PHE A 60 -6.47 4.57 17.46
CA PHE A 60 -5.52 3.66 16.81
C PHE A 60 -4.57 4.43 15.89
N TYR A 61 -5.09 5.39 15.10
CA TYR A 61 -4.25 6.32 14.34
C TYR A 61 -3.41 7.23 15.27
N ALA A 62 -4.01 7.80 16.32
CA ALA A 62 -3.29 8.74 17.19
C ALA A 62 -2.26 8.08 18.14
N HIS A 63 -2.44 6.81 18.52
CA HIS A 63 -1.55 6.09 19.44
C HIS A 63 -0.37 5.45 18.71
N TYR A 64 -0.53 5.03 17.45
CA TYR A 64 0.59 4.56 16.61
C TYR A 64 1.39 5.72 16.04
N TRP A 65 0.74 6.84 15.68
CA TRP A 65 1.38 8.09 15.27
C TRP A 65 1.53 9.04 16.45
N GLY A 66 2.12 8.53 17.54
CA GLY A 66 2.43 9.28 18.74
C GLY A 66 3.22 10.56 18.43
N ARG A 67 2.52 11.68 18.61
CA ARG A 67 2.92 13.08 18.44
C ARG A 67 4.10 13.46 19.36
N ALA A 68 5.29 12.97 19.09
CA ALA A 68 6.54 13.39 19.75
C ALA A 68 7.78 12.88 19.01
N THR A 69 8.01 13.29 17.76
CA THR A 69 9.34 13.33 17.10
C THR A 69 9.27 14.04 15.74
N ILE A 70 8.68 15.24 15.68
CA ILE A 70 8.86 16.14 14.53
C ILE A 70 9.13 17.54 15.08
N SER A 71 10.32 17.74 15.64
CA SER A 71 10.82 19.06 16.07
C SER A 71 12.29 19.28 15.69
N SER A 72 12.87 18.37 14.91
CA SER A 72 14.17 18.57 14.30
C SER A 72 14.05 18.07 12.87
N PHE A 73 14.00 18.98 11.90
CA PHE A 73 14.38 18.61 10.55
C PHE A 73 15.81 18.07 10.65
N PRO A 74 16.06 16.78 10.38
CA PRO A 74 17.43 16.35 10.20
C PRO A 74 17.93 17.10 8.97
N VAL A 75 19.15 17.64 9.05
CA VAL A 75 20.02 17.77 7.87
C VAL A 75 19.78 16.55 7.01
N THR A 76 19.46 16.71 5.71
CA THR A 76 19.07 15.60 4.82
C THR A 76 19.94 14.39 5.14
N PRO A 77 19.37 13.33 5.76
CA PRO A 77 20.19 12.27 6.30
C PRO A 77 21.01 11.72 5.15
N TYR A 78 22.33 11.66 5.32
CA TYR A 78 23.22 11.05 4.34
C TYR A 78 22.63 9.69 3.94
N VAL A 79 22.15 9.57 2.70
CA VAL A 79 21.66 8.30 2.18
C VAL A 79 22.88 7.58 1.63
N ASP A 80 23.29 6.50 2.28
CA ASP A 80 24.33 5.64 1.73
C ASP A 80 23.76 4.84 0.56
N TYR A 81 24.44 4.87 -0.59
CA TYR A 81 24.01 4.21 -1.82
C TYR A 81 25.17 3.60 -2.60
N TRP A 82 24.84 2.72 -3.53
CA TRP A 82 25.70 2.25 -4.60
C TRP A 82 25.36 2.97 -5.90
N GLU A 83 26.37 3.17 -6.74
CA GLU A 83 26.22 3.70 -8.10
C GLU A 83 26.47 2.61 -9.15
N TRP A 84 25.75 1.49 -9.01
CA TRP A 84 25.94 0.35 -9.89
C TRP A 84 25.59 0.69 -11.34
N GLU A 85 26.48 0.29 -12.25
CA GLU A 85 26.16 0.18 -13.67
C GLU A 85 25.34 -1.09 -13.87
N THR A 86 24.03 -0.91 -14.10
CA THR A 86 23.10 -2.02 -14.31
C THR A 86 22.62 -2.02 -15.75
N THR A 87 22.25 -3.20 -16.25
CA THR A 87 21.72 -3.38 -17.62
C THR A 87 20.31 -3.93 -17.54
N SER A 88 19.40 -3.43 -18.40
CA SER A 88 18.05 -3.98 -18.49
C SER A 88 18.12 -5.40 -19.03
N ARG A 89 17.25 -6.26 -18.50
CA ARG A 89 17.03 -7.61 -19.04
C ARG A 89 15.95 -7.62 -20.12
N PHE A 90 15.17 -6.55 -20.25
CA PHE A 90 14.17 -6.41 -21.28
C PHE A 90 14.83 -6.31 -22.66
N SER A 91 14.25 -6.95 -23.66
CA SER A 91 14.77 -6.89 -25.02
C SER A 91 14.46 -5.54 -25.67
N ASN A 92 15.32 -5.09 -26.59
CA ASN A 92 15.08 -3.89 -27.40
C ASN A 92 14.13 -4.25 -28.55
N ALA A 93 12.85 -4.51 -28.28
CA ALA A 93 11.88 -4.85 -29.32
C ALA A 93 11.57 -3.67 -30.27
N HIS A 94 11.92 -2.43 -29.89
CA HIS A 94 11.66 -1.22 -30.71
C HIS A 94 12.64 -0.98 -31.88
N SER A 95 13.17 -2.02 -32.52
CA SER A 95 13.98 -1.85 -33.75
C SER A 95 13.64 -2.81 -34.88
N ALA A 96 12.57 -3.59 -34.75
CA ALA A 96 12.11 -4.46 -35.81
C ALA A 96 10.57 -4.49 -35.84
N ASN A 97 9.95 -3.40 -36.29
CA ASN A 97 8.71 -3.36 -37.09
C ASN A 97 8.11 -1.95 -37.10
N GLU A 98 8.64 -1.07 -37.95
CA GLU A 98 8.00 0.20 -38.33
C GLU A 98 6.79 0.01 -39.28
N THR A 99 6.26 -1.21 -39.40
CA THR A 99 5.15 -1.54 -40.29
C THR A 99 4.22 -2.56 -39.66
N GLN A 100 3.37 -2.11 -38.73
CA GLN A 100 1.98 -2.60 -38.63
C GLN A 100 1.19 -1.74 -37.63
N GLU A 101 0.39 -0.82 -38.17
CA GLU A 101 -0.79 -0.32 -37.48
C GLU A 101 -1.78 -1.49 -37.30
N ASN A 102 -2.30 -1.65 -36.09
CA ASN A 102 -3.24 -2.69 -35.61
C ASN A 102 -2.66 -4.07 -35.23
N SER A 103 -2.03 -4.16 -34.06
CA SER A 103 -2.25 -5.32 -33.19
C SER A 103 -2.60 -4.86 -31.77
N ASP A 104 -3.87 -5.04 -31.40
CA ASP A 104 -4.32 -4.87 -30.03
C ASP A 104 -3.71 -5.99 -29.18
N GLY A 105 -2.89 -5.64 -28.19
CA GLY A 105 -2.59 -6.49 -27.05
C GLY A 105 -1.23 -7.17 -27.01
N ASP A 106 -0.84 -8.00 -27.97
CA ASP A 106 0.24 -9.00 -27.74
C ASP A 106 1.68 -8.46 -27.68
N ASP A 107 1.98 -7.28 -28.24
CA ASP A 107 3.34 -6.71 -28.30
C ASP A 107 3.93 -6.35 -26.91
N PHE A 108 3.09 -6.15 -25.89
CA PHE A 108 3.57 -5.67 -24.57
C PHE A 108 4.48 -6.64 -23.82
N CYS A 109 4.35 -7.95 -24.04
CA CYS A 109 5.17 -8.95 -23.34
C CYS A 109 6.37 -9.43 -24.16
N ASP A 110 6.52 -9.00 -25.41
CA ASP A 110 7.63 -9.42 -26.28
C ASP A 110 8.99 -8.92 -25.79
N SER A 111 8.99 -7.75 -25.13
CA SER A 111 10.18 -7.22 -24.47
C SER A 111 10.46 -7.83 -23.10
N PHE A 112 9.49 -8.51 -22.49
CA PHE A 112 9.60 -9.02 -21.13
C PHE A 112 10.57 -10.21 -21.06
N PRO A 113 11.52 -10.24 -20.10
CA PRO A 113 12.51 -11.31 -20.01
C PRO A 113 11.94 -12.56 -19.33
N SER A 114 11.01 -13.26 -19.98
CA SER A 114 10.34 -14.44 -19.40
C SER A 114 11.30 -15.54 -18.93
N TYR A 115 12.51 -15.63 -19.49
CA TYR A 115 13.54 -16.56 -19.04
C TYR A 115 14.05 -16.27 -17.61
N HIS A 116 13.90 -15.05 -17.08
CA HIS A 116 14.22 -14.74 -15.69
C HIS A 116 13.24 -15.38 -14.69
N LEU A 117 12.02 -15.72 -15.14
CA LEU A 117 10.99 -16.31 -14.28
C LEU A 117 11.33 -17.76 -13.85
N SER A 118 12.32 -18.42 -14.46
CA SER A 118 12.83 -19.68 -13.93
C SER A 118 13.61 -19.50 -12.62
N HIS A 119 14.15 -18.30 -12.37
CA HIS A 119 14.91 -17.97 -11.17
C HIS A 119 14.10 -17.14 -10.17
N VAL A 120 13.02 -16.50 -10.61
CA VAL A 120 12.17 -15.62 -9.80
C VAL A 120 10.76 -16.20 -9.70
N GLN A 121 10.34 -16.52 -8.48
CA GLN A 121 8.97 -16.89 -8.16
C GLN A 121 8.19 -15.66 -7.69
N VAL A 122 7.14 -15.28 -8.42
CA VAL A 122 6.24 -14.19 -8.02
C VAL A 122 5.03 -14.77 -7.29
N VAL A 123 4.66 -14.17 -6.16
CA VAL A 123 3.51 -14.55 -5.34
C VAL A 123 2.59 -13.34 -5.21
N LEU A 124 1.38 -13.45 -5.73
CA LEU A 124 0.35 -12.42 -5.65
C LEU A 124 -0.64 -12.79 -4.54
N LYS A 125 -0.64 -12.02 -3.45
CA LYS A 125 -1.62 -12.14 -2.36
C LYS A 125 -2.85 -11.32 -2.68
N ILE A 126 -4.02 -11.94 -2.61
CA ILE A 126 -5.33 -11.27 -2.72
C ILE A 126 -6.25 -11.68 -1.56
N GLY A 127 -7.29 -10.88 -1.31
CA GLY A 127 -8.44 -11.24 -0.48
C GLY A 127 -9.68 -11.55 -1.33
N SER A 128 -10.49 -12.54 -0.94
CA SER A 128 -11.73 -12.84 -1.69
C SER A 128 -12.74 -11.70 -1.63
N THR A 129 -12.69 -10.85 -0.60
CA THR A 129 -13.55 -9.65 -0.47
C THR A 129 -13.02 -8.45 -1.25
N GLU A 130 -11.88 -8.56 -1.94
CA GLU A 130 -11.36 -7.47 -2.77
C GLU A 130 -12.20 -7.26 -4.03
N PRO A 131 -12.33 -6.01 -4.54
CA PRO A 131 -13.01 -5.77 -5.79
C PRO A 131 -12.34 -6.54 -6.94
N ARG A 132 -13.11 -7.33 -7.70
CA ARG A 132 -12.61 -8.09 -8.85
C ARG A 132 -11.87 -7.21 -9.87
N SER A 133 -12.34 -5.98 -10.08
CA SER A 133 -11.69 -5.00 -10.95
C SER A 133 -10.26 -4.66 -10.55
N ARG A 134 -9.91 -4.71 -9.25
CA ARG A 134 -8.54 -4.51 -8.77
C ARG A 134 -7.63 -5.66 -9.20
N VAL A 135 -8.04 -6.88 -8.93
CA VAL A 135 -7.28 -8.08 -9.30
C VAL A 135 -7.13 -8.17 -10.81
N ASP A 136 -8.21 -7.95 -11.57
CA ASP A 136 -8.17 -7.97 -13.04
C ASP A 136 -7.25 -6.88 -13.60
N THR A 137 -7.28 -5.66 -13.03
CA THR A 137 -6.38 -4.57 -13.45
C THR A 137 -4.93 -4.95 -13.19
N HIS A 138 -4.62 -5.52 -12.03
CA HIS A 138 -3.25 -5.95 -11.69
C HIS A 138 -2.75 -7.06 -12.63
N LEU A 139 -3.59 -8.07 -12.90
CA LEU A 139 -3.28 -9.15 -13.84
C LEU A 139 -3.12 -8.63 -15.28
N ALA A 140 -3.88 -7.61 -15.68
CA ALA A 140 -3.77 -6.99 -17.00
C ALA A 140 -2.60 -5.99 -17.13
N THR A 141 -1.92 -5.64 -16.04
CA THR A 141 -0.85 -4.64 -16.01
C THR A 141 0.43 -5.20 -15.37
N VAL A 142 0.55 -5.10 -14.04
CA VAL A 142 1.77 -5.39 -13.28
C VAL A 142 2.25 -6.83 -13.46
N THR A 143 1.34 -7.81 -13.39
CA THR A 143 1.71 -9.23 -13.52
C THR A 143 1.38 -9.84 -14.87
N ARG A 144 1.04 -9.01 -15.86
CA ARG A 144 0.58 -9.46 -17.19
C ARG A 144 1.53 -10.45 -17.87
N CYS A 145 2.83 -10.15 -17.82
CA CYS A 145 3.86 -10.95 -18.48
C CYS A 145 4.50 -11.99 -17.54
N ILE A 146 4.03 -12.09 -16.30
CA ILE A 146 4.47 -13.10 -15.35
C ILE A 146 3.73 -14.39 -15.67
N THR A 147 4.43 -15.39 -16.18
CA THR A 147 3.85 -16.66 -16.62
C THR A 147 3.78 -17.73 -15.53
N ASN A 148 4.50 -17.54 -14.42
CA ASN A 148 4.54 -18.44 -13.27
C ASN A 148 3.96 -17.85 -11.95
N PRO A 149 2.93 -16.99 -11.93
CA PRO A 149 2.48 -16.39 -10.69
C PRO A 149 1.80 -17.46 -9.81
N ILE A 150 2.15 -17.48 -8.53
CA ILE A 150 1.37 -18.19 -7.52
C ILE A 150 0.39 -17.19 -6.92
N ILE A 151 -0.89 -17.36 -7.18
CA ILE A 151 -1.93 -16.49 -6.62
C ILE A 151 -2.48 -17.17 -5.36
N VAL A 152 -2.38 -16.47 -4.22
CA VAL A 152 -2.86 -16.97 -2.92
C VAL A 152 -3.99 -16.11 -2.39
N SER A 153 -4.99 -16.75 -1.79
CA SER A 153 -6.18 -16.12 -1.25
C SER A 153 -6.68 -16.84 0.01
N ASP A 154 -7.76 -16.32 0.60
CA ASP A 154 -8.56 -16.98 1.64
C ASP A 154 -9.71 -17.83 1.06
N HIS A 155 -9.80 -17.95 -0.27
CA HIS A 155 -10.81 -18.75 -0.95
C HIS A 155 -10.26 -19.35 -2.25
N GLU A 156 -10.63 -20.59 -2.53
CA GLU A 156 -10.17 -21.34 -3.70
C GLU A 156 -10.98 -20.90 -4.94
N SER A 157 -10.32 -20.49 -6.01
CA SER A 157 -11.04 -20.00 -7.20
C SER A 157 -10.19 -20.04 -8.47
N GLU A 158 -10.79 -19.63 -9.59
CA GLU A 158 -10.05 -19.31 -10.81
C GLU A 158 -10.31 -17.88 -11.27
N ILE A 159 -9.24 -17.20 -11.68
CA ILE A 159 -9.25 -15.81 -12.12
C ILE A 159 -8.42 -15.73 -13.41
N ASN A 160 -9.07 -15.42 -14.53
CA ASN A 160 -8.43 -15.23 -15.84
C ASN A 160 -7.52 -16.40 -16.26
N GLY A 161 -7.94 -17.64 -15.96
CA GLY A 161 -7.16 -18.86 -16.26
C GLY A 161 -6.07 -19.18 -15.23
N HIS A 162 -5.89 -18.36 -14.21
CA HIS A 162 -5.01 -18.65 -13.08
C HIS A 162 -5.80 -19.30 -11.94
N HIS A 163 -5.23 -20.38 -11.42
CA HIS A 163 -5.72 -21.02 -10.20
C HIS A 163 -5.30 -20.19 -8.98
N VAL A 164 -6.26 -19.93 -8.09
CA VAL A 164 -6.10 -19.09 -6.89
C VAL A 164 -6.22 -19.97 -5.66
N HIS A 165 -5.06 -20.25 -5.06
CA HIS A 165 -4.96 -21.18 -3.94
C HIS A 165 -5.58 -20.60 -2.66
N ASN A 166 -6.48 -21.35 -2.03
CA ASN A 166 -6.87 -21.08 -0.66
C ASN A 166 -5.73 -21.43 0.30
N ILE A 167 -4.89 -20.46 0.62
CA ILE A 167 -3.72 -20.70 1.46
C ILE A 167 -4.10 -20.98 2.91
N LEU A 168 -5.26 -20.48 3.36
CA LEU A 168 -5.76 -20.70 4.72
C LEU A 168 -6.30 -22.11 4.93
N ALA A 169 -6.64 -22.85 3.86
CA ALA A 169 -7.00 -24.26 3.93
C ALA A 169 -5.84 -25.17 4.37
N THR A 170 -4.60 -24.68 4.29
CA THR A 170 -3.41 -25.40 4.78
C THR A 170 -3.30 -25.38 6.31
N LEU A 171 -4.06 -24.50 6.98
CA LEU A 171 -4.03 -24.37 8.43
C LEU A 171 -4.93 -25.44 9.08
N PRO A 172 -4.45 -26.20 10.08
CA PRO A 172 -5.25 -27.26 10.70
C PRO A 172 -6.47 -26.66 11.42
N GLY A 173 -7.57 -27.41 11.53
CA GLY A 173 -8.78 -26.93 12.21
C GLY A 173 -8.52 -26.44 13.66
N SER A 174 -7.57 -27.05 14.36
CA SER A 174 -7.13 -26.63 15.70
C SER A 174 -6.45 -25.26 15.72
N PHE A 175 -6.02 -24.72 14.58
CA PHE A 175 -5.45 -23.39 14.44
C PHE A 175 -6.46 -22.29 14.79
N TRP A 176 -7.73 -22.52 14.47
CA TRP A 176 -8.77 -21.50 14.48
C TRP A 176 -9.48 -21.33 15.82
N GLY A 177 -9.71 -22.44 16.54
CA GLY A 177 -10.56 -22.45 17.74
C GLY A 177 -11.97 -21.90 17.47
N ASP A 178 -12.66 -21.42 18.51
CA ASP A 178 -13.95 -20.70 18.39
C ASP A 178 -13.74 -19.19 18.19
N SER A 179 -12.97 -18.82 17.17
CA SER A 179 -12.67 -17.42 16.87
C SER A 179 -13.69 -16.78 15.92
N ARG A 180 -13.87 -15.46 16.02
CA ARG A 180 -14.63 -14.68 15.03
C ARG A 180 -14.02 -14.76 13.64
N ASP A 181 -12.69 -14.86 13.59
CA ASP A 181 -11.93 -14.99 12.35
C ASP A 181 -12.29 -16.31 11.64
N PHE A 182 -12.43 -17.41 12.40
CA PHE A 182 -12.90 -18.66 11.81
C PHE A 182 -14.32 -18.59 11.26
N GLN A 183 -15.21 -17.86 11.94
CA GLN A 183 -16.58 -17.67 11.47
C GLN A 183 -16.61 -16.89 10.15
N ALA A 184 -15.79 -15.84 10.04
CA ALA A 184 -15.61 -15.09 8.80
C ALA A 184 -15.03 -15.97 7.69
N TYR A 185 -13.93 -16.68 7.96
CA TYR A 185 -13.33 -17.60 6.99
C TYR A 185 -14.31 -18.69 6.52
N SER A 186 -15.06 -19.28 7.45
CA SER A 186 -16.08 -20.27 7.14
C SER A 186 -17.23 -19.69 6.31
N ALA A 187 -17.61 -18.43 6.53
CA ALA A 187 -18.62 -17.74 5.72
C ALA A 187 -18.12 -17.53 4.29
N LEU A 188 -16.85 -17.15 4.10
CA LEU A 188 -16.22 -17.06 2.78
C LEU A 188 -16.30 -18.42 2.04
N GLN A 189 -15.99 -19.53 2.72
CA GLN A 189 -16.04 -20.86 2.09
C GLN A 189 -17.47 -21.31 1.71
N ARG A 190 -18.50 -20.73 2.34
CA ARG A 190 -19.91 -20.96 1.96
C ARG A 190 -20.41 -20.03 0.86
N GLY A 191 -19.56 -19.14 0.34
CA GLY A 191 -19.93 -18.13 -0.65
C GLY A 191 -20.72 -16.95 -0.06
N GLU A 192 -20.71 -16.77 1.26
CA GLU A 192 -21.44 -15.71 1.96
C GLU A 192 -20.61 -14.41 2.02
N LEU A 193 -20.00 -14.02 0.89
CA LEU A 193 -19.03 -12.92 0.79
C LEU A 193 -19.57 -11.60 1.39
N GLU A 194 -20.82 -11.27 1.09
CA GLU A 194 -21.52 -10.06 1.55
C GLU A 194 -21.70 -10.00 3.08
N THR A 195 -21.57 -11.14 3.77
CA THR A 195 -21.68 -11.22 5.23
C THR A 195 -20.37 -10.91 5.93
N VAL A 196 -19.25 -10.96 5.20
CA VAL A 196 -17.92 -10.68 5.73
C VAL A 196 -17.59 -9.23 5.43
N ALA A 197 -17.57 -8.40 6.47
CA ALA A 197 -17.20 -7.00 6.31
C ALA A 197 -15.77 -6.88 5.75
N GLY A 198 -15.49 -5.85 4.95
CA GLY A 198 -14.14 -5.63 4.39
C GLY A 198 -13.04 -5.56 5.46
N SER A 199 -13.35 -5.07 6.66
CA SER A 199 -12.42 -5.08 7.80
C SER A 199 -12.17 -6.48 8.36
N GLN A 200 -13.15 -7.39 8.30
CA GLN A 200 -12.98 -8.79 8.69
C GLN A 200 -12.19 -9.57 7.63
N GLY A 201 -12.42 -9.29 6.35
CA GLY A 201 -11.58 -9.79 5.26
C GLY A 201 -10.11 -9.38 5.44
N TRP A 202 -9.87 -8.11 5.74
CA TRP A 202 -8.54 -7.61 6.08
C TRP A 202 -7.93 -8.29 7.32
N THR A 203 -8.73 -8.59 8.36
CA THR A 203 -8.25 -9.36 9.51
C THR A 203 -7.77 -10.76 9.11
N LEU A 204 -8.38 -11.40 8.10
CA LEU A 204 -7.96 -12.73 7.65
C LEU A 204 -6.61 -12.72 6.91
N ASP A 205 -6.22 -11.59 6.33
CA ASP A 205 -4.96 -11.46 5.59
C ASP A 205 -3.73 -11.76 6.45
N LYS A 206 -3.79 -11.46 7.76
CA LYS A 206 -2.66 -11.72 8.65
C LYS A 206 -2.26 -13.21 8.69
N TYR A 207 -3.21 -14.11 8.44
CA TYR A 207 -2.98 -15.55 8.42
C TYR A 207 -2.33 -16.07 7.13
N LYS A 208 -2.26 -15.26 6.06
CA LYS A 208 -1.73 -15.67 4.75
C LYS A 208 -0.20 -15.61 4.66
N PHE A 209 0.44 -14.72 5.43
CA PHE A 209 1.86 -14.37 5.25
C PHE A 209 2.85 -15.51 5.49
N LEU A 210 2.65 -16.32 6.54
CA LEU A 210 3.51 -17.48 6.79
C LEU A 210 3.27 -18.61 5.79
N PRO A 211 2.03 -19.11 5.61
CA PRO A 211 1.81 -20.26 4.74
C PRO A 211 2.05 -19.92 3.26
N MET A 212 1.89 -18.66 2.81
CA MET A 212 2.23 -18.30 1.44
C MET A 212 3.73 -18.44 1.13
N VAL A 213 4.61 -18.22 2.13
CA VAL A 213 6.05 -18.44 1.95
C VAL A 213 6.38 -19.93 1.90
N GLU A 214 5.77 -20.73 2.79
CA GLU A 214 5.89 -22.21 2.74
C GLU A 214 5.45 -22.74 1.37
N ARG A 215 4.25 -22.32 0.93
CA ARG A 215 3.66 -22.78 -0.33
C ARG A 215 4.46 -22.37 -1.56
N ALA A 216 4.98 -21.14 -1.58
CA ALA A 216 5.80 -20.67 -2.69
C ALA A 216 7.06 -21.53 -2.85
N TYR A 217 7.70 -21.90 -1.74
CA TYR A 217 8.86 -22.79 -1.74
C TYR A 217 8.50 -24.22 -2.16
N GLU A 218 7.39 -24.77 -1.65
CA GLU A 218 6.92 -26.11 -2.05
C GLU A 218 6.64 -26.21 -3.54
N MET A 219 6.05 -25.17 -4.13
CA MET A 219 5.69 -25.15 -5.55
C MET A 219 6.88 -24.89 -6.46
N ASN A 220 7.87 -24.10 -6.02
CA ASN A 220 9.06 -23.79 -6.80
C ASN A 220 10.33 -23.75 -5.91
N PRO A 221 10.83 -24.92 -5.47
CA PRO A 221 11.98 -24.99 -4.58
C PRO A 221 13.30 -24.61 -5.27
N THR A 222 13.30 -24.51 -6.60
CA THR A 222 14.47 -24.14 -7.41
C THR A 222 14.60 -22.64 -7.65
N ALA A 223 13.58 -21.84 -7.32
CA ALA A 223 13.65 -20.38 -7.45
C ALA A 223 14.76 -19.82 -6.56
N GLN A 224 15.51 -18.86 -7.11
CA GLN A 224 16.55 -18.14 -6.38
C GLN A 224 15.98 -16.98 -5.56
N TRP A 225 14.89 -16.39 -6.05
CA TRP A 225 14.22 -15.24 -5.45
C TRP A 225 12.71 -15.46 -5.39
N PHE A 226 12.11 -15.04 -4.28
CA PHE A 226 10.67 -15.07 -4.06
C PHE A 226 10.20 -13.63 -3.84
N VAL A 227 9.37 -13.11 -4.76
CA VAL A 227 8.85 -11.74 -4.75
C VAL A 227 7.37 -11.79 -4.39
N PHE A 228 6.99 -11.17 -3.28
CA PHE A 228 5.63 -11.15 -2.75
C PHE A 228 5.03 -9.77 -2.93
N ILE A 229 3.83 -9.70 -3.51
CA ILE A 229 3.12 -8.46 -3.84
C ILE A 229 1.62 -8.59 -3.55
N GLU A 230 0.94 -7.45 -3.39
CA GLU A 230 -0.51 -7.36 -3.17
C GLU A 230 -1.22 -6.77 -4.41
N SER A 231 -2.54 -6.91 -4.50
CA SER A 231 -3.32 -6.51 -5.70
C SER A 231 -3.36 -5.00 -5.99
N ASP A 232 -2.93 -4.16 -5.05
CA ASP A 232 -2.75 -2.71 -5.21
C ASP A 232 -1.27 -2.27 -5.14
N THR A 233 -0.34 -3.22 -5.25
CA THR A 233 1.10 -2.97 -5.40
C THR A 233 1.43 -2.81 -6.88
N TYR A 234 2.15 -1.74 -7.23
CA TYR A 234 2.81 -1.62 -8.53
C TYR A 234 4.26 -2.03 -8.41
N MET A 235 4.75 -2.82 -9.36
CA MET A 235 6.13 -3.30 -9.42
C MET A 235 6.79 -2.87 -10.71
N VAL A 236 7.91 -2.15 -10.62
CA VAL A 236 8.76 -1.81 -11.76
C VAL A 236 9.72 -2.97 -12.00
N TRP A 237 9.32 -3.94 -12.82
CA TRP A 237 10.06 -5.20 -12.98
C TRP A 237 11.48 -5.02 -13.52
N ASP A 238 11.72 -4.03 -14.39
CA ASP A 238 13.07 -3.72 -14.86
C ASP A 238 14.01 -3.37 -13.70
N ASN A 239 13.55 -2.48 -12.81
CA ASN A 239 14.32 -2.09 -11.64
C ASN A 239 14.46 -3.25 -10.65
N MET A 240 13.41 -4.06 -10.47
CA MET A 240 13.48 -5.26 -9.63
C MET A 240 14.57 -6.22 -10.12
N PHE A 241 14.59 -6.57 -11.41
CA PHE A 241 15.62 -7.47 -11.95
C PHE A 241 17.02 -6.88 -11.87
N ARG A 242 17.17 -5.57 -12.13
CA ARG A 242 18.44 -4.86 -11.94
C ARG A 242 18.92 -4.94 -10.48
N LEU A 243 18.03 -4.86 -9.50
CA LEU A 243 18.36 -5.00 -8.07
C LEU A 243 18.83 -6.43 -7.78
N LEU A 244 18.05 -7.44 -8.16
CA LEU A 244 18.34 -8.84 -7.83
C LEU A 244 19.64 -9.35 -8.46
N ASP A 245 20.00 -8.85 -9.65
CA ASP A 245 21.27 -9.17 -10.31
C ASP A 245 22.52 -8.76 -9.51
N GLN A 246 22.38 -7.91 -8.48
CA GLN A 246 23.50 -7.39 -7.68
C GLN A 246 23.71 -8.17 -6.37
N PHE A 247 22.86 -9.15 -6.08
CA PHE A 247 22.92 -9.91 -4.83
C PHE A 247 23.03 -11.41 -5.08
N ASP A 248 23.73 -12.09 -4.18
CA ASP A 248 23.85 -13.55 -4.18
C ASP A 248 22.65 -14.17 -3.43
N PRO A 249 21.78 -14.95 -4.11
CA PRO A 249 20.61 -15.57 -3.49
C PRO A 249 20.97 -16.69 -2.49
N SER A 250 22.22 -17.15 -2.46
CA SER A 250 22.72 -18.08 -1.43
C SER A 250 22.94 -17.41 -0.07
N VAL A 251 22.92 -16.08 -0.03
CA VAL A 251 22.94 -15.28 1.21
C VAL A 251 21.50 -15.07 1.69
N PRO A 252 21.20 -15.25 3.00
CA PRO A 252 19.86 -15.08 3.56
C PRO A 252 19.44 -13.60 3.59
N LEU A 253 18.89 -13.13 2.47
CA LEU A 253 18.46 -11.76 2.23
C LEU A 253 16.93 -11.64 2.32
N TYR A 254 16.48 -10.57 2.97
CA TYR A 254 15.09 -10.15 3.12
C TYR A 254 14.98 -8.66 2.82
N PHE A 255 14.39 -8.30 1.68
CA PHE A 255 14.26 -6.91 1.21
C PHE A 255 12.83 -6.39 1.34
N GLY A 256 12.69 -5.09 1.59
CA GLY A 256 11.42 -4.38 1.52
C GLY A 256 11.49 -3.02 2.22
N SER A 257 10.32 -2.37 2.36
CA SER A 257 10.19 -1.11 3.10
C SER A 257 10.21 -1.38 4.61
N PRO A 258 11.19 -0.87 5.37
CA PRO A 258 11.34 -1.18 6.78
C PRO A 258 10.28 -0.51 7.66
N THR A 259 9.67 -1.33 8.51
CA THR A 259 8.73 -0.93 9.55
C THR A 259 9.21 -1.46 10.90
N PRO A 260 9.18 -0.66 11.98
CA PRO A 260 9.49 -1.14 13.32
C PRO A 260 8.55 -2.27 13.74
N GLY A 261 9.11 -3.44 14.05
CA GLY A 261 8.38 -4.59 14.55
C GLY A 261 8.57 -4.79 16.05
N LYS A 262 8.41 -6.04 16.49
CA LYS A 262 8.75 -6.45 17.86
C LYS A 262 10.25 -6.27 18.10
N ARG A 263 10.61 -5.43 19.08
CA ARG A 263 12.01 -5.10 19.35
C ARG A 263 12.88 -6.35 19.62
N PRO A 264 14.11 -6.43 19.06
CA PRO A 264 14.78 -5.40 18.24
C PRO A 264 14.58 -5.58 16.72
N SER A 265 13.56 -6.33 16.27
CA SER A 265 13.35 -6.64 14.85
C SER A 265 12.62 -5.54 14.08
N PHE A 266 12.76 -5.62 12.77
CA PHE A 266 12.01 -4.86 11.77
C PHE A 266 11.36 -5.85 10.81
N PHE A 267 10.29 -5.43 10.15
CA PHE A 267 9.64 -6.19 9.09
C PHE A 267 9.48 -5.34 7.83
N ALA A 268 9.40 -5.99 6.68
CA ALA A 268 9.04 -5.32 5.44
C ALA A 268 7.53 -5.08 5.44
N TYR A 269 7.10 -3.84 5.22
CA TYR A 269 5.69 -3.50 5.01
C TYR A 269 5.13 -4.28 3.82
N GLY A 270 4.18 -5.20 4.08
CA GLY A 270 3.70 -6.17 3.09
C GLY A 270 3.13 -5.52 1.83
N GLY A 271 2.42 -4.40 1.98
CA GLY A 271 1.81 -3.66 0.87
C GLY A 271 2.81 -3.03 -0.10
N ALA A 272 4.03 -2.69 0.33
CA ALA A 272 5.08 -2.25 -0.61
C ALA A 272 5.70 -3.44 -1.37
N GLY A 273 5.27 -4.67 -1.09
CA GLY A 273 5.93 -5.88 -1.51
C GLY A 273 7.25 -6.13 -0.77
N PHE A 274 7.69 -7.38 -0.82
CA PHE A 274 8.96 -7.80 -0.21
C PHE A 274 9.59 -8.95 -0.99
N VAL A 275 10.89 -9.15 -0.78
CA VAL A 275 11.66 -10.18 -1.48
C VAL A 275 12.42 -11.04 -0.48
N LEU A 276 12.38 -12.35 -0.69
CA LEU A 276 13.21 -13.31 0.03
C LEU A 276 14.12 -14.03 -0.95
N SER A 277 15.40 -14.12 -0.61
CA SER A 277 16.32 -15.06 -1.25
C SER A 277 15.95 -16.51 -0.93
N THR A 278 16.36 -17.45 -1.77
CA THR A 278 16.19 -18.89 -1.50
C THR A 278 16.82 -19.30 -0.17
N ALA A 279 17.96 -18.72 0.22
CA ALA A 279 18.60 -19.01 1.50
C ALA A 279 17.78 -18.51 2.69
N ALA A 280 17.11 -17.35 2.57
CA ALA A 280 16.21 -16.83 3.60
C ALA A 280 14.97 -17.70 3.75
N VAL A 281 14.33 -18.08 2.63
CA VAL A 281 13.16 -18.97 2.62
C VAL A 281 13.53 -20.33 3.24
N HIS A 282 14.64 -20.94 2.82
CA HIS A 282 15.10 -22.21 3.37
C HIS A 282 15.30 -22.11 4.90
N ARG A 283 15.97 -21.07 5.41
CA ARG A 283 16.12 -20.88 6.87
C ARG A 283 14.79 -20.81 7.61
N LEU A 284 13.78 -20.19 7.00
CA LEU A 284 12.46 -20.03 7.61
C LEU A 284 11.65 -21.34 7.61
N VAL A 285 11.62 -22.04 6.47
CA VAL A 285 10.73 -23.18 6.23
C VAL A 285 11.34 -24.54 6.57
N THR A 286 12.67 -24.64 6.70
CA THR A 286 13.31 -25.93 7.05
C THR A 286 12.86 -26.38 8.44
N HIS A 287 12.21 -27.53 8.48
CA HIS A 287 11.91 -28.23 9.72
C HIS A 287 13.17 -28.90 10.26
N LYS A 288 13.45 -28.69 11.55
CA LYS A 288 14.49 -29.45 12.23
C LYS A 288 14.02 -30.91 12.34
N ALA A 289 14.84 -31.85 11.90
CA ALA A 289 14.60 -33.28 12.13
C ALA A 289 15.46 -33.77 13.30
N GLY A 290 14.90 -34.65 14.13
CA GLY A 290 15.65 -35.38 15.15
C GLY A 290 16.56 -36.44 14.52
N ALA A 291 17.35 -37.11 15.36
CA ALA A 291 18.29 -38.14 14.91
C ALA A 291 17.64 -39.32 14.14
N ASN A 292 16.34 -39.52 14.32
CA ASN A 292 15.55 -40.56 13.63
C ASN A 292 14.80 -40.03 12.38
N GLY A 293 15.07 -38.81 11.93
CA GLY A 293 14.44 -38.21 10.75
C GLY A 293 13.03 -37.66 11.00
N VAL A 294 12.49 -37.75 12.21
CA VAL A 294 11.18 -37.17 12.55
C VAL A 294 11.33 -35.67 12.77
N TYR A 295 10.46 -34.88 12.15
CA TYR A 295 10.42 -33.44 12.39
C TYR A 295 10.16 -33.15 13.87
N SER A 296 11.06 -32.38 14.47
CA SER A 296 10.97 -31.96 15.87
C SER A 296 10.14 -30.68 16.04
N GLN A 297 9.64 -30.11 14.94
CA GLN A 297 8.87 -28.86 14.94
C GLN A 297 7.64 -28.96 14.02
N PRO A 298 6.52 -28.31 14.41
CA PRO A 298 5.36 -28.21 13.55
C PRO A 298 5.62 -27.25 12.37
N SER A 299 4.66 -27.11 11.45
CA SER A 299 4.72 -26.15 10.32
C SER A 299 4.98 -24.73 10.81
N LEU A 300 5.53 -23.87 9.94
CA LEU A 300 5.82 -22.47 10.25
C LEU A 300 4.58 -21.79 10.83
N SER A 301 3.46 -21.91 10.14
CA SER A 301 2.20 -21.30 10.58
C SER A 301 1.78 -21.75 11.98
N HIS A 302 1.95 -23.03 12.32
CA HIS A 302 1.61 -23.55 13.65
C HIS A 302 2.62 -23.10 14.72
N ARG A 303 3.92 -22.99 14.42
CA ARG A 303 4.93 -22.48 15.38
C ARG A 303 4.62 -21.06 15.87
N TYR A 304 4.02 -20.24 15.01
CA TYR A 304 3.74 -18.83 15.28
C TYR A 304 2.25 -18.55 15.51
N LYS A 305 1.43 -19.60 15.68
CA LYS A 305 -0.03 -19.50 15.82
C LYS A 305 -0.44 -18.42 16.82
N GLU A 306 0.04 -18.51 18.06
CA GLU A 306 -0.35 -17.60 19.14
C GLU A 306 -0.02 -16.15 18.80
N LEU A 307 1.11 -15.91 18.13
CA LEU A 307 1.55 -14.58 17.75
C LEU A 307 0.70 -14.00 16.62
N VAL A 308 0.39 -14.79 15.58
CA VAL A 308 -0.50 -14.35 14.48
C VAL A 308 -1.89 -14.00 15.01
N HIS A 309 -2.40 -14.75 15.99
CA HIS A 309 -3.69 -14.45 16.62
C HIS A 309 -3.69 -13.11 17.38
N GLN A 310 -2.57 -12.74 18.03
CA GLN A 310 -2.46 -11.55 18.88
C GLN A 310 -2.03 -10.28 18.14
N ASP A 311 -1.27 -10.42 17.06
CA ASP A 311 -0.80 -9.28 16.27
C ASP A 311 -1.89 -8.83 15.28
N CYS A 312 -1.86 -7.55 14.91
CA CYS A 312 -2.73 -6.99 13.88
C CYS A 312 -2.35 -7.49 12.49
N CYS A 313 -1.09 -7.86 12.31
CA CYS A 313 -0.42 -7.71 11.03
C CYS A 313 0.46 -8.94 10.74
N GLY A 314 0.18 -9.64 9.63
CA GLY A 314 0.88 -10.88 9.30
C GLY A 314 2.32 -10.67 8.81
N ASP A 315 2.60 -9.53 8.18
CA ASP A 315 3.94 -9.10 7.78
C ASP A 315 4.85 -8.84 9.00
N SER A 316 4.31 -8.25 10.07
CA SER A 316 4.99 -8.13 11.38
C SER A 316 5.44 -9.50 11.89
N ILE A 317 4.54 -10.49 11.87
CA ILE A 317 4.87 -11.85 12.33
C ILE A 317 5.85 -12.56 11.40
N LEU A 318 5.73 -12.39 10.08
CA LEU A 318 6.70 -12.92 9.13
C LEU A 318 8.10 -12.33 9.38
N GLY A 319 8.20 -11.01 9.59
CA GLY A 319 9.47 -10.36 9.92
C GLY A 319 10.06 -10.86 11.25
N TRP A 320 9.22 -11.09 12.27
CA TRP A 320 9.66 -11.72 13.51
C TRP A 320 10.16 -13.16 13.30
N ALA A 321 9.43 -13.97 12.52
CA ALA A 321 9.80 -15.35 12.24
C ALA A 321 11.13 -15.46 11.45
N LEU A 322 11.35 -14.56 10.49
CA LEU A 322 12.61 -14.41 9.77
C LEU A 322 13.74 -14.00 10.72
N TYR A 323 13.49 -13.03 11.59
CA TYR A 323 14.47 -12.58 12.58
C TYR A 323 14.90 -13.71 13.53
N GLU A 324 13.95 -14.49 14.07
CA GLU A 324 14.25 -15.66 14.91
C GLU A 324 15.00 -16.76 14.14
N SER A 325 14.82 -16.81 12.81
CA SER A 325 15.56 -17.70 11.91
C SER A 325 16.93 -17.13 11.49
N GLY A 326 17.36 -16.01 12.08
CA GLY A 326 18.65 -15.37 11.82
C GLY A 326 18.69 -14.59 10.50
N VAL A 327 17.53 -14.18 9.97
CA VAL A 327 17.39 -13.37 8.76
C VAL A 327 16.87 -11.99 9.16
N LYS A 328 17.75 -10.99 9.16
CA LYS A 328 17.37 -9.62 9.47
C LYS A 328 16.85 -8.92 8.22
N LEU A 329 15.89 -8.01 8.39
CA LEU A 329 15.46 -7.16 7.31
C LEU A 329 16.62 -6.30 6.79
N SER A 330 16.84 -6.36 5.50
CA SER A 330 17.63 -5.41 4.74
C SER A 330 16.66 -4.35 4.20
N GLY A 331 16.46 -3.27 4.94
CA GLY A 331 15.48 -2.22 4.59
C GLY A 331 15.96 -1.38 3.42
N ILE A 332 15.19 -1.34 2.33
CA ILE A 332 15.57 -0.66 1.07
C ILE A 332 14.51 0.40 0.73
N TRP A 333 14.25 1.31 1.67
CA TRP A 333 13.43 2.49 1.45
C TRP A 333 14.29 3.68 1.01
N PRO A 334 13.79 4.54 0.08
CA PRO A 334 12.44 4.55 -0.52
C PRO A 334 12.21 3.64 -1.73
N MET A 335 13.21 2.90 -2.24
CA MET A 335 13.00 2.10 -3.46
C MET A 335 11.77 1.17 -3.37
N PHE A 336 11.54 0.54 -2.21
CA PHE A 336 10.24 -0.03 -1.87
C PHE A 336 9.37 1.04 -1.18
N ASN A 337 8.35 1.56 -1.87
CA ASN A 337 7.58 2.70 -1.40
C ASN A 337 6.21 2.30 -0.83
N PRO A 338 5.88 2.66 0.42
CA PRO A 338 4.59 2.34 1.04
C PRO A 338 3.45 3.30 0.64
N HIS A 339 3.75 4.31 -0.17
CA HIS A 339 2.81 5.35 -0.58
C HIS A 339 2.30 5.16 -2.02
N PRO A 340 1.11 5.68 -2.35
CA PRO A 340 0.66 5.80 -3.73
C PRO A 340 1.50 6.83 -4.48
N VAL A 341 1.44 6.81 -5.81
CA VAL A 341 2.18 7.73 -6.69
C VAL A 341 1.98 9.20 -6.29
N HIS A 342 0.74 9.59 -6.01
CA HIS A 342 0.40 10.96 -5.64
C HIS A 342 0.87 11.35 -4.21
N GLY A 343 1.17 10.36 -3.38
CA GLY A 343 1.66 10.53 -2.02
C GLY A 343 3.19 10.60 -1.89
N VAL A 344 3.94 10.36 -2.97
CA VAL A 344 5.41 10.37 -2.95
C VAL A 344 5.95 11.76 -2.57
N PRO A 345 6.81 11.87 -1.56
CA PRO A 345 7.41 13.14 -1.14
C PRO A 345 8.70 13.37 -1.93
N PHE A 346 8.61 13.80 -3.20
CA PHE A 346 9.79 14.00 -4.03
C PHE A 346 10.73 15.07 -3.39
N ASN A 347 11.91 14.63 -2.96
CA ASN A 347 12.95 15.43 -2.29
C ASN A 347 14.33 14.81 -2.58
N GLU A 348 15.42 15.40 -2.05
CA GLU A 348 16.80 14.91 -2.26
C GLU A 348 16.95 13.42 -1.92
N GLY A 349 16.30 12.95 -0.85
CA GLY A 349 16.34 11.57 -0.38
C GLY A 349 15.58 10.56 -1.25
N HIS A 350 14.92 11.00 -2.33
CA HIS A 350 14.23 10.13 -3.30
C HIS A 350 14.78 10.35 -4.71
N TRP A 351 15.07 11.59 -5.07
CA TRP A 351 15.13 12.07 -6.45
C TRP A 351 15.91 11.18 -7.44
N CYS A 352 17.13 10.79 -7.08
CA CYS A 352 18.00 10.00 -7.95
C CYS A 352 17.98 8.50 -7.68
N GLN A 353 17.01 8.02 -6.91
CA GLN A 353 16.91 6.62 -6.53
C GLN A 353 15.92 5.88 -7.43
N PRO A 354 16.20 4.60 -7.75
CA PRO A 354 15.26 3.76 -8.49
C PRO A 354 13.95 3.52 -7.72
N VAL A 355 12.83 3.49 -8.44
CA VAL A 355 11.55 3.04 -7.88
C VAL A 355 11.42 1.54 -8.13
N ILE A 356 11.33 0.73 -7.08
CA ILE A 356 11.10 -0.73 -7.21
C ILE A 356 9.61 -1.01 -7.14
N SER A 357 8.93 -0.47 -6.13
CA SER A 357 7.51 -0.70 -5.93
C SER A 357 6.80 0.49 -5.29
N MET A 358 5.49 0.55 -5.47
CA MET A 358 4.60 1.54 -4.85
C MET A 358 3.30 0.86 -4.42
N HIS A 359 2.70 1.30 -3.32
CA HIS A 359 1.51 0.68 -2.74
C HIS A 359 0.27 1.59 -2.83
N LYS A 360 -0.94 1.03 -2.68
CA LYS A 360 -2.23 1.73 -2.71
C LYS A 360 -2.55 2.41 -4.03
N LEU A 361 -2.14 1.82 -5.15
CA LEU A 361 -2.47 2.40 -6.46
C LEU A 361 -3.97 2.30 -6.73
N SER A 362 -4.53 3.39 -7.23
CA SER A 362 -5.85 3.34 -7.86
C SER A 362 -5.78 2.53 -9.15
N LEU A 363 -6.94 2.06 -9.64
CA LEU A 363 -7.01 1.34 -10.92
C LEU A 363 -6.49 2.20 -12.08
N GLU A 364 -6.81 3.50 -12.03
CA GLU A 364 -6.36 4.48 -13.03
C GLU A 364 -4.85 4.71 -12.96
N ASP A 365 -4.29 4.91 -11.75
CA ASP A 365 -2.85 5.08 -11.57
C ASP A 365 -2.08 3.86 -12.05
N MET A 366 -2.54 2.66 -11.70
CA MET A 366 -1.91 1.40 -12.08
C MET A 366 -1.88 1.24 -13.61
N ALA A 367 -3.03 1.43 -14.26
CA ALA A 367 -3.12 1.32 -15.72
C ALA A 367 -2.36 2.45 -16.45
N GLY A 368 -2.41 3.67 -15.91
CA GLY A 368 -1.69 4.83 -16.46
C GLY A 368 -0.18 4.65 -16.38
N LEU A 369 0.32 4.21 -15.22
CA LEU A 369 1.75 4.00 -14.99
C LEU A 369 2.28 2.84 -15.84
N ALA A 370 1.53 1.73 -15.95
CA ALA A 370 1.91 0.62 -16.82
C ALA A 370 2.05 1.02 -18.29
N ARG A 371 1.11 1.84 -18.80
CA ARG A 371 1.20 2.37 -20.17
C ARG A 371 2.40 3.28 -20.35
N TRP A 372 2.63 4.19 -19.41
CA TRP A 372 3.75 5.14 -19.47
C TRP A 372 5.11 4.46 -19.34
N GLU A 373 5.28 3.53 -18.39
CA GLU A 373 6.52 2.76 -18.22
C GLU A 373 6.86 1.97 -19.47
N ASN A 374 5.86 1.35 -20.11
CA ASN A 374 6.08 0.55 -21.31
C ASN A 374 6.55 1.36 -22.52
N GLN A 375 6.22 2.66 -22.58
CA GLN A 375 6.70 3.57 -23.62
C GLN A 375 8.10 4.11 -23.34
N ARG A 376 8.64 3.90 -22.14
CA ARG A 376 9.93 4.42 -21.72
C ARG A 376 11.08 3.56 -22.25
N GLY A 377 12.15 4.22 -22.68
CA GLY A 377 13.42 3.54 -22.96
C GLY A 377 14.03 2.97 -21.68
N ARG A 378 14.40 1.69 -21.67
CA ARG A 378 14.96 0.99 -20.50
C ARG A 378 16.48 1.02 -20.41
N LYS A 379 17.14 2.04 -20.98
CA LYS A 379 18.60 2.18 -20.90
C LYS A 379 19.05 2.37 -19.44
N LEU A 380 18.37 3.25 -18.71
CA LEU A 380 18.59 3.51 -17.29
C LEU A 380 17.38 3.00 -16.48
N PRO A 381 17.57 2.62 -15.21
CA PRO A 381 16.45 2.30 -14.31
C PRO A 381 15.50 3.50 -14.19
N LEU A 382 14.22 3.23 -13.93
CA LEU A 382 13.22 4.27 -13.66
C LEU A 382 13.51 4.93 -12.31
N LEU A 383 13.78 6.23 -12.31
CA LEU A 383 14.09 6.99 -11.09
C LEU A 383 12.86 7.73 -10.55
N TYR A 384 12.89 8.14 -9.28
CA TYR A 384 11.89 9.06 -8.75
C TYR A 384 11.82 10.39 -9.52
N ALA A 385 12.94 10.88 -10.07
CA ALA A 385 12.92 12.04 -10.98
C ALA A 385 12.07 11.78 -12.24
N ASP A 386 12.11 10.56 -12.80
CA ASP A 386 11.26 10.18 -13.95
C ASP A 386 9.78 10.11 -13.52
N LEU A 387 9.52 9.52 -12.35
CA LEU A 387 8.17 9.40 -11.79
C LEU A 387 7.57 10.78 -11.47
N PHE A 388 8.37 11.75 -11.04
CA PHE A 388 7.95 13.13 -10.83
C PHE A 388 7.41 13.73 -12.14
N GLU A 389 8.12 13.55 -13.27
CA GLU A 389 7.63 14.03 -14.57
C GLU A 389 6.33 13.35 -15.00
N TYR A 390 6.16 12.05 -14.71
CA TYR A 390 4.90 11.34 -14.94
C TYR A 390 3.72 12.01 -14.21
N THR A 391 3.92 12.48 -12.97
CA THR A 391 2.85 13.14 -12.20
C THR A 391 2.41 14.49 -12.79
N ARG A 392 3.20 15.08 -13.68
CA ARG A 392 3.00 16.43 -14.24
C ARG A 392 2.86 17.52 -13.18
N LEU A 393 3.37 17.31 -11.96
CA LEU A 393 3.27 18.27 -10.87
C LEU A 393 3.88 19.64 -11.26
N SER A 394 4.93 19.66 -12.06
CA SER A 394 5.57 20.86 -12.63
C SER A 394 4.66 21.72 -13.52
N THR A 395 3.43 21.29 -13.79
CA THR A 395 2.41 22.02 -14.55
C THR A 395 1.25 22.55 -13.70
N LEU A 396 1.28 22.33 -12.38
CA LEU A 396 0.22 22.70 -11.44
C LEU A 396 0.67 23.89 -10.59
N ASP A 397 -0.11 24.97 -10.58
CA ASP A 397 0.13 26.07 -9.64
C ASP A 397 -0.68 25.88 -8.34
N TYR A 398 -1.95 25.50 -8.48
CA TYR A 398 -2.92 25.49 -7.39
C TYR A 398 -4.13 24.57 -7.68
N LYS A 399 -4.70 23.96 -6.63
CA LYS A 399 -5.94 23.18 -6.68
C LYS A 399 -6.85 23.46 -5.48
N THR A 400 -8.16 23.54 -5.74
CA THR A 400 -9.21 23.50 -4.71
C THR A 400 -9.57 22.05 -4.37
N ASP A 401 -10.16 21.84 -3.19
CA ASP A 401 -10.57 20.53 -2.68
C ASP A 401 -9.42 19.52 -2.74
N TRP A 402 -8.25 19.97 -2.29
CA TRP A 402 -7.00 19.25 -2.43
C TRP A 402 -6.14 19.36 -1.18
N ASP A 403 -5.42 18.29 -0.85
CA ASP A 403 -4.59 18.22 0.34
C ASP A 403 -3.19 17.71 0.01
N ASN A 404 -2.19 18.57 0.24
CA ASN A 404 -0.76 18.27 0.20
C ASN A 404 -0.16 18.06 1.59
N GLY A 405 -0.92 18.27 2.67
CA GLY A 405 -0.47 18.39 4.05
C GLY A 405 -1.02 17.32 5.00
N ASP A 406 -1.77 16.34 4.48
CA ASP A 406 -2.27 15.19 5.25
C ASP A 406 -1.17 14.36 5.92
N TRP A 407 0.06 14.40 5.40
CA TRP A 407 1.25 13.87 6.08
C TRP A 407 2.51 14.61 5.66
N GLY A 408 3.56 14.53 6.49
CA GLY A 408 4.86 15.16 6.24
C GLY A 408 4.87 16.69 6.31
N GLY A 409 3.72 17.33 6.49
CA GLY A 409 3.60 18.77 6.66
C GLY A 409 3.69 19.24 8.11
N TRP A 410 3.98 20.53 8.29
CA TRP A 410 3.91 21.19 9.59
C TRP A 410 2.98 22.39 9.52
N GLN A 411 2.22 22.60 10.59
CA GLN A 411 1.38 23.78 10.71
C GLN A 411 2.26 24.98 11.09
N GLU A 412 2.02 26.10 10.41
CA GLU A 412 2.69 27.34 10.74
C GLU A 412 2.34 27.84 12.16
N PRO A 413 3.23 28.63 12.81
CA PRO A 413 2.96 29.21 14.12
C PRO A 413 1.65 30.01 14.11
N ALA A 414 0.90 29.99 15.22
CA ALA A 414 -0.44 30.59 15.28
C ALA A 414 -0.50 32.08 14.90
N GLN A 415 0.61 32.82 15.01
CA GLN A 415 0.72 34.23 14.64
C GLN A 415 1.12 34.45 13.16
N SER A 416 1.35 33.37 12.41
CA SER A 416 1.82 33.44 11.03
C SER A 416 0.80 34.19 10.16
N PRO A 417 1.25 35.19 9.36
CA PRO A 417 0.37 35.87 8.42
C PRO A 417 -0.18 34.91 7.36
N GLY A 418 0.45 33.74 7.15
CA GLY A 418 0.00 32.71 6.22
C GLY A 418 -1.37 32.11 6.55
N HIS A 419 -1.86 32.27 7.77
CA HIS A 419 -3.20 31.80 8.16
C HIS A 419 -4.36 32.66 7.66
N ARG A 420 -4.10 33.84 7.08
CA ARG A 420 -5.16 34.82 6.73
C ARG A 420 -5.94 34.46 5.47
N SER A 421 -5.28 33.86 4.48
CA SER A 421 -5.89 33.47 3.22
C SER A 421 -4.99 32.46 2.50
N VAL A 422 -5.51 31.86 1.43
CA VAL A 422 -4.73 30.95 0.59
C VAL A 422 -3.55 31.66 -0.08
N GLU A 423 -3.72 32.92 -0.48
CA GLU A 423 -2.65 33.75 -1.08
C GLU A 423 -1.59 34.12 -0.04
N ALA A 424 -2.01 34.39 1.20
CA ALA A 424 -1.08 34.63 2.29
C ALA A 424 -0.29 33.37 2.63
N CYS A 425 -0.93 32.19 2.62
CA CYS A 425 -0.28 30.89 2.81
C CYS A 425 0.73 30.62 1.67
N ALA A 426 0.37 30.89 0.42
CA ALA A 426 1.26 30.78 -0.74
C ALA A 426 2.50 31.68 -0.61
N THR A 427 2.28 32.96 -0.25
CA THR A 427 3.36 33.94 -0.05
C THR A 427 4.29 33.50 1.07
N ALA A 428 3.72 33.09 2.21
CA ALA A 428 4.52 32.61 3.34
C ALA A 428 5.30 31.34 3.00
N CYS A 429 4.72 30.41 2.23
CA CYS A 429 5.43 29.23 1.73
C CYS A 429 6.60 29.65 0.82
N HIS A 430 6.37 30.61 -0.06
CA HIS A 430 7.43 31.12 -0.95
C HIS A 430 8.60 31.75 -0.17
N GLU A 431 8.32 32.51 0.88
CA GLU A 431 9.35 33.09 1.74
C GLU A 431 10.07 32.05 2.63
N HIS A 432 9.42 30.94 2.95
CA HIS A 432 9.99 29.91 3.82
C HIS A 432 10.95 28.97 3.07
N PRO A 433 12.24 28.87 3.44
CA PRO A 433 13.25 28.15 2.66
C PRO A 433 12.96 26.65 2.48
N HIS A 434 12.28 26.03 3.45
CA HIS A 434 11.96 24.61 3.42
C HIS A 434 10.56 24.28 2.89
N CYS A 435 9.75 25.25 2.45
CA CYS A 435 8.41 24.96 1.91
C CYS A 435 8.45 24.77 0.39
N PHE A 436 8.00 23.62 -0.08
CA PHE A 436 7.85 23.29 -1.52
C PHE A 436 6.38 23.24 -1.95
N SER A 437 5.48 22.89 -1.04
CA SER A 437 4.04 22.94 -1.27
C SER A 437 3.31 23.22 0.04
N TYR A 438 2.01 23.55 -0.05
CA TYR A 438 1.20 23.88 1.12
C TYR A 438 -0.23 23.36 0.99
N THR A 439 -0.90 23.19 2.14
CA THR A 439 -2.36 23.10 2.27
C THR A 439 -2.87 24.26 3.11
N TYR A 440 -3.85 24.99 2.60
CA TYR A 440 -4.64 25.97 3.32
C TYR A 440 -6.00 25.38 3.69
N VAL A 441 -6.30 25.36 4.99
CA VAL A 441 -7.62 25.05 5.54
C VAL A 441 -8.39 26.35 5.65
N HIS A 442 -9.56 26.44 5.01
CA HIS A 442 -10.35 27.67 4.94
C HIS A 442 -10.87 28.16 6.30
N SER A 443 -10.78 27.34 7.35
CA SER A 443 -11.02 27.75 8.74
C SER A 443 -9.90 28.61 9.35
N GLY A 444 -8.80 28.85 8.62
CA GLY A 444 -7.71 29.74 9.03
C GLY A 444 -6.43 29.02 9.44
N HIS A 445 -6.05 27.95 8.74
CA HIS A 445 -4.79 27.25 8.99
C HIS A 445 -3.99 27.05 7.70
N CYS A 446 -2.67 27.20 7.81
CA CYS A 446 -1.72 27.00 6.73
C CYS A 446 -0.73 25.92 7.17
N VAL A 447 -0.59 24.89 6.36
CA VAL A 447 0.27 23.74 6.56
C VAL A 447 1.30 23.74 5.45
N PHE A 448 2.57 23.88 5.80
CA PHE A 448 3.68 23.79 4.86
C PHE A 448 4.15 22.35 4.72
N VAL A 449 4.72 22.04 3.56
CA VAL A 449 5.15 20.69 3.18
C VAL A 449 6.58 20.78 2.64
N PRO A 450 7.54 19.98 3.15
CA PRO A 450 8.95 20.13 2.86
C PRO A 450 9.40 19.40 1.59
N SER A 451 8.46 18.85 0.84
CA SER A 451 8.71 18.01 -0.32
C SER A 451 7.76 18.38 -1.44
N MET A 452 8.16 18.09 -2.67
CA MET A 452 7.30 18.25 -3.82
C MET A 452 6.36 17.05 -3.85
N ARG A 453 5.16 17.18 -3.30
CA ARG A 453 4.17 16.09 -3.22
C ARG A 453 2.92 16.48 -3.99
N LEU A 454 2.38 15.56 -4.80
CA LEU A 454 1.17 15.83 -5.58
C LEU A 454 -0.07 15.94 -4.70
N GLY A 455 -0.13 15.20 -3.58
CA GLY A 455 -1.28 15.22 -2.67
C GLY A 455 -2.49 14.48 -3.23
N ALA A 456 -3.64 14.64 -2.60
CA ALA A 456 -4.86 13.95 -3.02
C ALA A 456 -6.08 14.86 -3.02
N GLN A 457 -7.08 14.48 -3.81
CA GLN A 457 -8.38 15.14 -3.78
C GLN A 457 -9.06 14.92 -2.43
N LYS A 458 -9.53 16.00 -1.84
CA LYS A 458 -10.22 16.03 -0.55
C LYS A 458 -11.48 16.87 -0.70
N PRO A 459 -12.63 16.24 -1.06
CA PRO A 459 -13.88 16.96 -1.30
C PRO A 459 -14.27 17.84 -0.10
N ALA A 460 -14.74 19.05 -0.38
CA ALA A 460 -15.26 19.94 0.65
C ALA A 460 -16.39 19.26 1.46
N THR A 461 -16.30 19.39 2.77
CA THR A 461 -17.39 19.05 3.70
C THR A 461 -17.95 20.34 4.30
N GLU A 462 -19.09 20.24 5.01
CA GLU A 462 -19.68 21.38 5.73
C GLU A 462 -18.67 22.04 6.69
N ASP A 463 -17.75 21.25 7.25
CA ASP A 463 -16.77 21.69 8.26
C ASP A 463 -15.35 21.91 7.72
N THR A 464 -15.06 21.50 6.48
CA THR A 464 -13.68 21.50 5.97
C THR A 464 -13.64 21.71 4.47
N THR A 465 -13.09 22.86 4.06
CA THR A 465 -12.67 23.12 2.68
C THR A 465 -11.15 23.26 2.68
N LEU A 466 -10.49 22.61 1.72
CA LEU A 466 -9.03 22.60 1.60
C LEU A 466 -8.60 23.12 0.23
N SER A 467 -7.43 23.72 0.20
CA SER A 467 -6.81 24.31 -0.96
C SER A 467 -5.32 24.03 -0.92
N ALA A 468 -4.74 23.55 -2.00
CA ALA A 468 -3.33 23.20 -2.03
C ALA A 468 -2.60 23.89 -3.18
N GLY A 469 -1.34 24.24 -2.96
CA GLY A 469 -0.49 24.85 -3.99
C GLY A 469 0.97 24.43 -3.87
N TRP A 470 1.74 24.78 -4.89
CA TRP A 470 3.13 24.40 -5.06
C TRP A 470 3.99 25.61 -5.38
N ASP A 471 5.18 25.70 -4.78
CA ASP A 471 6.14 26.73 -5.13
C ASP A 471 6.88 26.33 -6.40
N MET A 472 6.34 26.74 -7.54
CA MET A 472 6.84 26.36 -8.86
C MET A 472 8.22 26.94 -9.18
N GLU A 473 8.58 28.06 -8.54
CA GLU A 473 9.93 28.61 -8.67
C GLU A 473 10.94 27.69 -8.00
N LYS A 474 10.71 27.35 -6.72
CA LYS A 474 11.60 26.43 -5.98
C LYS A 474 11.67 25.05 -6.59
N ILE A 475 10.54 24.52 -7.07
CA ILE A 475 10.49 23.22 -7.74
C ILE A 475 11.38 23.21 -8.99
N ARG A 476 11.27 24.24 -9.85
CA ARG A 476 12.11 24.35 -11.05
C ARG A 476 13.59 24.54 -10.70
N GLN A 477 13.89 25.36 -9.69
CA GLN A 477 15.26 25.53 -9.19
C GLN A 477 15.83 24.19 -8.69
N PHE A 478 15.05 23.40 -7.95
CA PHE A 478 15.42 22.06 -7.50
C PHE A 478 15.70 21.13 -8.69
N GLN A 479 14.78 21.02 -9.66
CA GLN A 479 14.95 20.18 -10.85
C GLN A 479 16.20 20.54 -11.68
N ASN A 480 16.56 21.83 -11.72
CA ASN A 480 17.72 22.32 -12.47
C ASN A 480 19.03 22.04 -11.75
N SER A 481 19.05 22.14 -10.43
CA SER A 481 20.24 21.89 -9.60
C SER A 481 20.48 20.40 -9.31
N HIS A 482 19.45 19.56 -9.35
CA HIS A 482 19.52 18.14 -8.97
C HIS A 482 19.45 17.22 -10.20
N LYS A 483 20.39 17.37 -11.14
CA LYS A 483 20.52 16.40 -12.25
C LYS A 483 21.18 15.13 -11.75
N CYS A 484 20.48 14.00 -11.90
CA CYS A 484 21.01 12.70 -11.51
C CYS A 484 22.13 12.27 -12.45
N GLN A 485 23.37 12.24 -11.95
CA GLN A 485 24.52 11.77 -12.72
C GLN A 485 24.48 10.25 -12.88
N ARG A 486 24.13 9.53 -11.80
CA ARG A 486 24.01 8.07 -11.73
C ARG A 486 22.83 7.67 -10.85
N PRO A 487 22.20 6.52 -11.12
CA PRO A 487 21.20 5.94 -10.22
C PRO A 487 21.81 5.65 -8.84
N GLN A 488 21.11 6.08 -7.78
CA GLN A 488 21.52 5.88 -6.38
C GLN A 488 20.76 4.69 -5.78
N TRP A 489 21.35 3.50 -5.85
CA TRP A 489 20.76 2.28 -5.26
C TRP A 489 21.01 2.27 -3.75
N VAL A 490 19.98 2.51 -2.94
CA VAL A 490 20.19 2.68 -1.48
C VAL A 490 20.71 1.41 -0.82
N LYS A 491 21.68 1.55 0.09
CA LYS A 491 22.18 0.43 0.90
C LYS A 491 21.19 0.06 1.99
N PRO A 492 21.06 -1.21 2.39
CA PRO A 492 20.18 -1.63 3.47
C PRO A 492 20.31 -0.77 4.74
N SER A 493 19.18 -0.30 5.27
CA SER A 493 19.10 0.39 6.56
C SER A 493 17.73 0.19 7.19
N THR A 494 17.70 0.06 8.52
CA THR A 494 16.47 0.08 9.32
C THR A 494 16.30 1.40 10.08
N GLU A 495 17.19 2.36 9.87
CA GLU A 495 17.08 3.73 10.37
C GLU A 495 16.29 4.62 9.41
N ARG A 496 16.36 4.33 8.10
CA ARG A 496 15.54 4.98 7.09
C ARG A 496 14.20 4.29 6.99
N ILE A 497 13.22 4.83 7.69
CA ILE A 497 11.82 4.39 7.69
C ILE A 497 10.93 5.50 7.11
N PHE A 498 9.74 5.13 6.68
CA PHE A 498 8.71 6.06 6.20
C PHE A 498 7.97 6.76 7.34
#